data_AF-A0A523N267-F1
#
_entry.id   AF-A0A523N267-F1
#
_cell.length_a   1.000
_cell.length_b   1.000
_cell.length_c   1.000
_cell.angle_alpha   90.00
_cell.angle_beta   90.00
_cell.angle_gamma   90.00
#
_symmetry.space_group_name_H-M   'P 1'
#
loop_
_entity.id
_entity.type
_entity.pdbx_description
1 polymer ?
#
loop_
_entity_poly.entity_id
_entity_poly.type
_entity_poly.pdbx_seq_one_letter_code
_entity_poly.pdbx_strand_id
1 'polypeptide(L)'
;ADRAYTQKSLELSTRWAKRCREAHRKENQQLFGIVQGGTFEDLREESAKQIIDLDFPGYAIGGLSVGEEKSQMLDLAAHTAPLLPNDLPRYLMGVGTPNDLLQCAQMGIDLFDCVMPTRNARNGSLFTSEGKINIKNSKYKTEDLPLDPQCACNTCRNYSRAYLRHLFMADEILAMRLNSLHNIAFFQTWMSRLRRAIREDRPIDWSFPEDNGEETHGD
;
A
#
# COMPACT_ATOMS: atom_id res chain seq x y z
N ALA A 1 -9.00 7.49 -19.57
CA ALA A 1 -10.37 7.86 -19.99
C ALA A 1 -10.39 9.34 -20.30
N ASP A 2 -11.29 9.82 -21.17
CA ASP A 2 -11.40 11.25 -21.42
C ASP A 2 -12.03 12.00 -20.21
N ARG A 3 -11.89 13.33 -20.21
CA ARG A 3 -12.39 14.19 -19.13
C ARG A 3 -13.91 14.10 -18.97
N ALA A 4 -14.65 14.05 -20.08
CA ALA A 4 -16.13 14.05 -20.07
C ALA A 4 -16.71 12.77 -19.47
N TYR A 5 -16.13 11.61 -19.80
CA TYR A 5 -16.46 10.33 -19.19
C TYR A 5 -16.13 10.33 -17.69
N THR A 6 -14.98 10.88 -17.33
CA THR A 6 -14.54 10.97 -15.93
C THR A 6 -15.49 11.83 -15.10
N GLN A 7 -15.91 12.98 -15.64
CA GLN A 7 -16.88 13.87 -14.99
C GLN A 7 -18.24 13.18 -14.77
N LYS A 8 -18.79 12.49 -15.79
CA LYS A 8 -20.03 11.71 -15.65
C LYS A 8 -19.92 10.62 -14.57
N SER A 9 -18.77 9.97 -14.49
CA SER A 9 -18.50 8.92 -13.50
C SER A 9 -18.36 9.47 -12.08
N LEU A 10 -17.74 10.64 -11.94
CA LEU A 10 -17.66 11.40 -10.69
C LEU A 10 -19.06 11.77 -10.19
N GLU A 11 -19.90 12.38 -11.04
CA GLU A 11 -21.26 12.76 -10.67
C GLU A 11 -22.10 11.56 -10.20
N LEU A 12 -21.92 10.39 -10.84
CA LEU A 12 -22.56 9.15 -10.41
C LEU A 12 -22.05 8.71 -9.03
N SER A 13 -20.75 8.80 -8.79
CA SER A 13 -20.13 8.47 -7.51
C SER A 13 -20.65 9.38 -6.39
N THR A 14 -20.78 10.68 -6.63
CA THR A 14 -21.37 11.64 -5.66
C THR A 14 -22.82 11.28 -5.33
N ARG A 15 -23.65 10.98 -6.34
CA ARG A 15 -25.04 10.53 -6.12
C ARG A 15 -25.11 9.24 -5.31
N TRP A 16 -24.19 8.31 -5.52
CA TRP A 16 -24.10 7.07 -4.75
C TRP A 16 -23.62 7.32 -3.32
N ALA A 17 -22.62 8.18 -3.12
CA ALA A 17 -22.13 8.55 -1.79
C ALA A 17 -23.27 9.11 -0.92
N LYS A 18 -24.08 10.02 -1.48
CA LYS A 18 -25.28 10.55 -0.80
C LYS A 18 -26.26 9.44 -0.40
N ARG A 19 -26.59 8.53 -1.32
CA ARG A 19 -27.49 7.40 -1.05
C ARG A 19 -26.93 6.46 0.03
N CYS A 20 -25.62 6.20 0.01
CA CYS A 20 -24.96 5.41 1.05
C CYS A 20 -25.04 6.10 2.41
N ARG A 21 -24.79 7.42 2.46
CA ARG A 21 -24.89 8.20 3.70
C ARG A 21 -26.30 8.18 4.28
N GLU A 22 -27.33 8.36 3.43
CA GLU A 22 -28.74 8.30 3.83
C GLU A 22 -29.18 6.91 4.30
N ALA A 23 -28.64 5.84 3.69
CA ALA A 23 -28.95 4.45 4.06
C ALA A 23 -28.21 3.98 5.32
N HIS A 24 -27.10 4.61 5.68
CA HIS A 24 -26.28 4.19 6.82
C HIS A 24 -26.93 4.60 8.15
N ARG A 25 -27.46 3.62 8.88
CA ARG A 25 -28.14 3.80 10.18
C ARG A 25 -27.42 3.16 11.36
N LYS A 26 -26.23 2.61 11.15
CA LYS A 26 -25.52 1.82 12.17
C LYS A 26 -24.54 2.67 12.95
N GLU A 27 -24.68 2.68 14.27
CA GLU A 27 -23.84 3.45 15.18
C GLU A 27 -22.48 2.78 15.46
N ASN A 28 -22.37 1.47 15.24
CA ASN A 28 -21.14 0.71 15.47
C ASN A 28 -20.26 0.54 14.21
N GLN A 29 -20.55 1.29 13.15
CA GLN A 29 -19.82 1.23 11.88
C GLN A 29 -19.53 2.64 11.37
N GLN A 30 -18.29 2.87 10.96
CA GLN A 30 -17.91 4.10 10.25
C GLN A 30 -18.18 3.95 8.75
N LEU A 31 -18.48 5.06 8.09
CA LEU A 31 -18.69 5.13 6.65
C LEU A 31 -17.78 6.20 6.06
N PHE A 32 -16.94 5.85 5.10
CA PHE A 32 -16.01 6.79 4.47
C PHE A 32 -16.56 7.30 3.14
N GLY A 33 -16.35 8.59 2.86
CA GLY A 33 -16.57 9.17 1.53
C GLY A 33 -15.39 8.85 0.61
N ILE A 34 -15.61 8.71 -0.70
CA ILE A 34 -14.53 8.40 -1.65
C ILE A 34 -14.44 9.51 -2.70
N VAL A 35 -13.32 10.23 -2.71
CA VAL A 35 -12.99 11.22 -3.73
C VAL A 35 -12.51 10.52 -5.00
N GLN A 36 -13.24 10.75 -6.08
CA GLN A 36 -12.90 10.37 -7.46
C GLN A 36 -12.43 11.60 -8.27
N GLY A 37 -12.14 11.42 -9.56
CA GLY A 37 -11.69 12.52 -10.45
C GLY A 37 -10.71 12.08 -11.54
N GLY A 38 -10.30 10.81 -11.53
CA GLY A 38 -9.30 10.29 -12.46
C GLY A 38 -7.97 11.03 -12.30
N THR A 39 -7.36 11.38 -13.43
CA THR A 39 -6.09 12.12 -13.52
C THR A 39 -6.28 13.63 -13.71
N PHE A 40 -7.46 14.17 -13.39
CA PHE A 40 -7.81 15.57 -13.58
C PHE A 40 -7.95 16.27 -12.23
N GLU A 41 -7.03 17.19 -11.94
CA GLU A 41 -6.98 17.95 -10.68
C GLU A 41 -8.27 18.73 -10.41
N ASP A 42 -8.81 19.41 -11.42
CA ASP A 42 -10.06 20.16 -11.32
C ASP A 42 -11.25 19.28 -10.94
N LEU A 43 -11.31 18.05 -11.47
CA LEU A 43 -12.33 17.08 -11.07
C LEU A 43 -12.08 16.51 -9.66
N ARG A 44 -10.82 16.36 -9.23
CA ARG A 44 -10.49 15.98 -7.85
C ARG A 44 -10.95 17.04 -6.86
N GLU A 45 -10.73 18.31 -7.16
CA GLU A 45 -11.21 19.43 -6.34
C GLU A 45 -12.73 19.49 -6.25
N GLU A 46 -13.43 19.34 -7.39
CA GLU A 46 -14.89 19.29 -7.43
C GLU A 46 -15.43 18.13 -6.58
N SER A 47 -14.86 16.95 -6.76
CA SER A 47 -15.21 15.74 -6.02
C SER A 47 -14.95 15.88 -4.52
N ALA A 48 -13.79 16.43 -4.12
CA ALA A 48 -13.46 16.66 -2.72
C ALA A 48 -14.51 17.56 -2.05
N LYS A 49 -14.84 18.70 -2.67
CA LYS A 49 -15.89 19.61 -2.17
C LYS A 49 -17.23 18.88 -2.00
N GLN A 50 -17.69 18.21 -3.05
CA GLN A 50 -18.98 17.51 -3.04
C GLN A 50 -19.06 16.39 -2.00
N ILE A 51 -17.99 15.64 -1.79
CA ILE A 51 -17.95 14.53 -0.84
C ILE A 51 -17.81 15.02 0.60
N ILE A 52 -17.03 16.08 0.84
CA ILE A 52 -16.90 16.71 2.17
C ILE A 52 -18.25 17.30 2.63
N ASP A 53 -19.02 17.92 1.73
CA ASP A 53 -20.34 18.47 2.04
C ASP A 53 -21.35 17.41 2.52
N LEU A 54 -21.08 16.11 2.33
CA LEU A 54 -21.89 15.00 2.83
C LEU A 54 -21.53 14.54 4.24
N ASP A 55 -20.51 15.13 4.86
CA ASP A 55 -20.10 14.96 6.26
C ASP A 55 -19.85 13.49 6.65
N PHE A 56 -18.79 12.92 6.09
CA PHE A 56 -18.31 11.58 6.45
C PHE A 56 -17.26 11.64 7.58
N PRO A 57 -17.20 10.64 8.48
CA PRO A 57 -16.17 10.51 9.52
C PRO A 57 -14.75 10.17 9.01
N GLY A 58 -14.55 10.12 7.69
CA GLY A 58 -13.27 9.81 7.06
C GLY A 58 -13.40 9.83 5.53
N TYR A 59 -12.28 10.06 4.86
CA TYR A 59 -12.25 10.29 3.41
C TYR A 59 -11.20 9.43 2.74
N ALA A 60 -11.58 8.75 1.67
CA ALA A 60 -10.68 7.96 0.85
C ALA A 60 -10.40 8.67 -0.47
N ILE A 61 -9.21 8.44 -1.02
CA ILE A 61 -8.81 8.83 -2.36
C ILE A 61 -8.85 7.56 -3.22
N GLY A 62 -9.83 7.49 -4.12
CA GLY A 62 -10.05 6.35 -5.00
C GLY A 62 -9.56 6.60 -6.42
N GLY A 63 -9.49 5.54 -7.22
CA GLY A 63 -9.18 5.65 -8.66
C GLY A 63 -7.75 6.12 -8.95
N LEU A 64 -6.83 5.90 -8.01
CA LEU A 64 -5.39 5.99 -8.19
C LEU A 64 -4.78 4.57 -8.14
N SER A 65 -3.59 4.39 -8.69
CA SER A 65 -2.89 3.12 -8.92
C SER A 65 -3.65 2.10 -9.76
N VAL A 66 -4.28 2.58 -10.84
CA VAL A 66 -5.07 1.74 -11.77
C VAL A 66 -4.43 1.61 -13.15
N GLY A 67 -3.23 2.15 -13.34
CA GLY A 67 -2.43 2.02 -14.57
C GLY A 67 -1.73 3.31 -15.00
N GLU A 68 -1.86 4.39 -14.25
CA GLU A 68 -1.11 5.61 -14.46
C GLU A 68 0.37 5.45 -14.07
N GLU A 69 1.20 6.37 -14.54
CA GLU A 69 2.61 6.46 -14.15
C GLU A 69 2.76 6.75 -12.66
N LYS A 70 3.85 6.24 -12.08
CA LYS A 70 4.11 6.35 -10.64
C LYS A 70 4.14 7.80 -10.15
N SER A 71 4.81 8.67 -10.91
CA SER A 71 4.90 10.11 -10.61
C SER A 71 3.52 10.76 -10.64
N GLN A 72 2.72 10.47 -11.66
CA GLN A 72 1.37 11.01 -11.79
C GLN A 72 0.47 10.61 -10.62
N MET A 73 0.57 9.36 -10.14
CA MET A 73 -0.15 8.92 -8.94
C MET A 73 0.24 9.74 -7.71
N LEU A 74 1.55 9.95 -7.51
CA LEU A 74 2.07 10.73 -6.39
C LEU A 74 1.66 12.20 -6.47
N ASP A 75 1.72 12.81 -7.66
CA ASP A 75 1.30 14.19 -7.89
C ASP A 75 -0.18 14.38 -7.57
N LEU A 76 -1.04 13.45 -8.01
CA LEU A 76 -2.48 13.48 -7.73
C LEU A 76 -2.79 13.24 -6.25
N ALA A 77 -2.03 12.36 -5.58
CA ALA A 77 -2.16 12.15 -4.14
C ALA A 77 -1.75 13.42 -3.36
N ALA A 78 -0.62 14.04 -3.72
CA ALA A 78 -0.13 15.29 -3.14
C ALA A 78 -1.06 16.47 -3.39
N HIS A 79 -1.72 16.51 -4.55
CA HIS A 79 -2.73 17.51 -4.86
C HIS A 79 -4.03 17.28 -4.07
N THR A 80 -4.51 16.02 -3.99
CA THR A 80 -5.84 15.72 -3.44
C THR A 80 -5.85 15.67 -1.90
N ALA A 81 -4.81 15.12 -1.26
CA ALA A 81 -4.80 14.91 0.19
C ALA A 81 -4.98 16.21 1.02
N PRO A 82 -4.33 17.35 0.68
CA PRO A 82 -4.51 18.62 1.39
C PRO A 82 -5.92 19.22 1.25
N LEU A 83 -6.73 18.79 0.27
CA LEU A 83 -8.11 19.24 0.10
C LEU A 83 -9.06 18.61 1.11
N LEU A 84 -8.65 17.50 1.74
CA LEU A 84 -9.46 16.76 2.71
C LEU A 84 -9.29 17.34 4.12
N PRO A 85 -10.29 17.22 5.01
CA PRO A 85 -10.17 17.68 6.40
C PRO A 85 -8.92 17.10 7.08
N ASN A 86 -8.19 17.94 7.84
CA ASN A 86 -6.94 17.57 8.52
C ASN A 86 -7.19 16.78 9.82
N ASP A 87 -8.40 16.86 10.36
CA ASP A 87 -8.82 16.24 11.63
C ASP A 87 -9.51 14.88 11.43
N LEU A 88 -9.63 14.41 10.19
CA LEU A 88 -10.29 13.16 9.84
C LEU A 88 -9.34 12.23 9.04
N PRO A 89 -9.48 10.90 9.18
CA PRO A 89 -8.58 9.96 8.51
C PRO A 89 -8.66 10.04 6.98
N ARG A 90 -7.50 9.98 6.34
CA ARG A 90 -7.32 9.96 4.88
C ARG A 90 -6.82 8.60 4.43
N TYR A 91 -7.59 7.95 3.57
CA TYR A 91 -7.32 6.59 3.09
C TYR A 91 -6.96 6.57 1.61
N LEU A 92 -5.73 6.19 1.27
CA LEU A 92 -5.32 5.98 -0.12
C LEU A 92 -5.52 4.51 -0.51
N MET A 93 -6.44 4.28 -1.44
CA MET A 93 -6.86 2.93 -1.82
C MET A 93 -5.91 2.29 -2.85
N GLY A 94 -5.48 1.06 -2.61
CA GLY A 94 -4.76 0.22 -3.58
C GLY A 94 -3.26 0.50 -3.76
N VAL A 95 -2.70 1.42 -2.99
CA VAL A 95 -1.26 1.80 -3.04
C VAL A 95 -0.46 0.97 -2.02
N GLY A 96 0.76 0.55 -2.37
CA GLY A 96 1.51 -0.17 -1.35
C GLY A 96 2.92 -0.67 -1.62
N THR A 97 3.76 -0.05 -2.45
CA THR A 97 5.22 -0.30 -2.24
C THR A 97 5.67 0.37 -0.93
N PRO A 98 6.73 -0.11 -0.26
CA PRO A 98 7.23 0.56 0.94
C PRO A 98 7.58 2.05 0.76
N ASN A 99 8.14 2.42 -0.40
CA ASN A 99 8.45 3.81 -0.75
C ASN A 99 7.18 4.64 -0.99
N ASP A 100 6.11 4.03 -1.51
CA ASP A 100 4.83 4.72 -1.70
C ASP A 100 4.20 5.07 -0.36
N LEU A 101 4.16 4.09 0.55
CA LEU A 101 3.59 4.27 1.88
C LEU A 101 4.31 5.40 2.63
N LEU A 102 5.61 5.51 2.44
CA LEU A 102 6.43 6.57 3.02
C LEU A 102 6.07 7.95 2.46
N GLN A 103 6.13 8.09 1.14
CA GLN A 103 5.88 9.36 0.45
C GLN A 103 4.45 9.85 0.66
N CYS A 104 3.47 8.97 0.51
CA CYS A 104 2.06 9.32 0.69
C CYS A 104 1.74 9.67 2.16
N ALA A 105 2.40 9.04 3.14
CA ALA A 105 2.24 9.44 4.53
C ALA A 105 2.80 10.85 4.80
N GLN A 106 3.91 11.23 4.16
CA GLN A 106 4.43 12.60 4.21
C GLN A 106 3.48 13.62 3.57
N MET A 107 2.64 13.18 2.62
CA MET A 107 1.57 13.98 2.01
C MET A 107 0.30 14.03 2.86
N GLY A 108 0.28 13.39 4.03
CA GLY A 108 -0.84 13.40 4.97
C GLY A 108 -1.85 12.28 4.75
N ILE A 109 -1.47 11.15 4.16
CA ILE A 109 -2.29 9.93 4.11
C ILE A 109 -2.09 9.07 5.36
N ASP A 110 -3.19 8.56 5.92
CA ASP A 110 -3.19 7.83 7.19
C ASP A 110 -3.40 6.32 7.03
N LEU A 111 -4.18 5.91 6.03
CA LEU A 111 -4.59 4.53 5.80
C LEU A 111 -4.22 4.07 4.39
N PHE A 112 -3.88 2.78 4.27
CA PHE A 112 -3.47 2.14 3.03
C PHE A 112 -3.95 0.69 2.98
N ASP A 113 -4.18 0.19 1.77
CA ASP A 113 -4.39 -1.22 1.51
C ASP A 113 -3.68 -1.64 0.22
N CYS A 114 -3.14 -2.86 0.20
CA CYS A 114 -2.56 -3.40 -1.02
C CYS A 114 -2.48 -4.94 -0.95
N VAL A 115 -2.74 -5.59 -2.08
CA VAL A 115 -2.55 -7.05 -2.21
C VAL A 115 -1.08 -7.44 -2.32
N MET A 116 -0.20 -6.49 -2.66
CA MET A 116 1.21 -6.72 -2.98
C MET A 116 1.96 -7.58 -1.97
N PRO A 117 1.87 -7.34 -0.64
CA PRO A 117 2.65 -8.13 0.32
C PRO A 117 2.36 -9.63 0.20
N THR A 118 1.08 -10.00 0.10
CA THR A 118 0.67 -11.41 0.03
C THR A 118 0.82 -11.98 -1.38
N ARG A 119 0.49 -11.22 -2.43
CA ARG A 119 0.63 -11.68 -3.82
C ARG A 119 2.09 -11.94 -4.18
N ASN A 120 3.00 -11.03 -3.78
CA ASN A 120 4.43 -11.19 -4.03
C ASN A 120 5.00 -12.39 -3.26
N ALA A 121 4.61 -12.55 -1.99
CA ALA A 121 5.06 -13.67 -1.15
C ALA A 121 4.73 -15.03 -1.77
N ARG A 122 3.50 -15.20 -2.28
CA ARG A 122 3.06 -16.44 -2.95
C ARG A 122 3.80 -16.71 -4.26
N ASN A 123 4.35 -15.67 -4.90
CA ASN A 123 5.17 -15.76 -6.11
C ASN A 123 6.69 -15.78 -5.82
N GLY A 124 7.08 -15.83 -4.53
CA GLY A 124 8.47 -15.95 -4.08
C GLY A 124 9.21 -14.63 -3.92
N SER A 125 8.53 -13.49 -4.09
CA SER A 125 9.11 -12.15 -3.91
C SER A 125 8.84 -11.64 -2.48
N LEU A 126 9.93 -11.37 -1.75
CA LEU A 126 9.92 -11.11 -0.31
C LEU A 126 10.58 -9.78 -0.01
N PHE A 127 10.02 -9.03 0.94
CA PHE A 127 10.57 -7.74 1.38
C PHE A 127 11.41 -7.94 2.63
N THR A 128 12.61 -7.37 2.67
CA THR A 128 13.55 -7.47 3.80
C THR A 128 14.13 -6.10 4.15
N SER A 129 14.76 -5.96 5.31
CA SER A 129 15.52 -4.76 5.68
C SER A 129 16.63 -4.38 4.69
N GLU A 130 17.10 -5.33 3.88
CA GLU A 130 18.16 -5.16 2.88
C GLU A 130 17.62 -4.93 1.46
N GLY A 131 16.30 -4.86 1.29
CA GLY A 131 15.64 -4.73 -0.01
C GLY A 131 14.77 -5.92 -0.35
N LYS A 132 14.34 -5.99 -1.62
CA LYS A 132 13.49 -7.06 -2.12
C LYS A 132 14.34 -8.25 -2.56
N ILE A 133 13.89 -9.47 -2.29
CA ILE A 133 14.55 -10.69 -2.76
C ILE A 133 13.57 -11.63 -3.46
N ASN A 134 14.10 -12.51 -4.31
CA ASN A 134 13.37 -13.64 -4.89
C ASN A 134 13.88 -14.95 -4.29
N ILE A 135 13.07 -15.60 -3.43
CA ILE A 135 13.46 -16.81 -2.69
C ILE A 135 13.82 -18.00 -3.59
N LYS A 136 13.41 -17.98 -4.86
CA LYS A 136 13.74 -19.01 -5.86
C LYS A 136 15.23 -19.00 -6.26
N ASN A 137 15.91 -17.86 -6.09
CA ASN A 137 17.29 -17.68 -6.52
C ASN A 137 18.19 -18.79 -5.94
N SER A 138 19.04 -19.38 -6.79
CA SER A 138 19.94 -20.49 -6.45
C SER A 138 20.93 -20.13 -5.33
N LYS A 139 21.30 -18.85 -5.17
CA LYS A 139 22.18 -18.39 -4.10
C LYS A 139 21.68 -18.74 -2.70
N TYR A 140 20.35 -18.85 -2.53
CA TYR A 140 19.72 -19.19 -1.26
C TYR A 140 19.69 -20.70 -0.96
N LYS A 141 20.19 -21.57 -1.84
CA LYS A 141 20.06 -23.04 -1.72
C LYS A 141 20.68 -23.62 -0.44
N THR A 142 21.74 -23.01 0.07
CA THR A 142 22.50 -23.47 1.24
C THR A 142 22.65 -22.37 2.29
N GLU A 143 21.80 -21.34 2.23
CA GLU A 143 21.87 -20.22 3.15
C GLU A 143 21.04 -20.49 4.41
N ASP A 144 21.74 -20.83 5.50
CA ASP A 144 21.14 -21.15 6.80
C ASP A 144 20.73 -19.93 7.63
N LEU A 145 20.93 -18.73 7.09
CA LEU A 145 20.52 -17.47 7.69
C LEU A 145 18.99 -17.26 7.61
N PRO A 146 18.41 -16.48 8.53
CA PRO A 146 16.99 -16.12 8.46
C PRO A 146 16.69 -15.31 7.19
N LEU A 147 15.42 -15.26 6.82
CA LEU A 147 14.97 -14.51 5.65
C LEU A 147 15.37 -13.02 5.70
N ASP A 148 15.16 -12.37 6.84
CA ASP A 148 15.57 -10.99 7.08
C ASP A 148 16.24 -10.90 8.45
N PRO A 149 17.52 -10.46 8.54
CA PRO A 149 18.27 -10.42 9.79
C PRO A 149 17.68 -9.45 10.83
N GLN A 150 16.86 -8.48 10.42
CA GLN A 150 16.23 -7.51 11.31
C GLN A 150 14.77 -7.86 11.64
N CYS A 151 14.24 -8.96 11.11
CA CYS A 151 12.85 -9.35 11.31
C CYS A 151 12.71 -10.39 12.42
N ALA A 152 11.85 -10.09 13.40
CA ALA A 152 11.56 -11.00 14.50
C ALA A 152 10.28 -11.83 14.25
N CYS A 153 9.74 -11.93 13.03
CA CYS A 153 8.51 -12.69 12.78
C CYS A 153 8.71 -14.20 12.97
N ASN A 154 7.61 -14.96 13.08
CA ASN A 154 7.69 -16.42 13.23
C ASN A 154 8.50 -17.09 12.11
N THR A 155 8.40 -16.59 10.88
CA THR A 155 9.16 -17.14 9.76
C THR A 155 10.67 -16.95 9.95
N CYS A 156 11.11 -15.72 10.23
CA CYS A 156 12.54 -15.41 10.40
C CYS A 156 13.17 -16.06 11.63
N ARG A 157 12.41 -16.29 12.71
CA ARG A 157 12.95 -16.93 13.92
C ARG A 157 13.18 -18.43 13.80
N ASN A 158 12.49 -19.11 12.90
CA ASN A 158 12.42 -20.57 12.91
C ASN A 158 12.89 -21.24 11.61
N TYR A 159 13.05 -20.48 10.52
CA TYR A 159 13.34 -21.05 9.21
C TYR A 159 14.43 -20.25 8.48
N SER A 160 15.33 -20.99 7.83
CA SER A 160 16.37 -20.41 6.99
C SER A 160 15.90 -20.08 5.58
N ARG A 161 16.63 -19.22 4.87
CA ARG A 161 16.43 -18.96 3.44
C ARG A 161 16.50 -20.25 2.63
N ALA A 162 17.42 -21.16 2.95
CA ALA A 162 17.53 -22.48 2.32
C ALA A 162 16.26 -23.32 2.46
N TYR A 163 15.70 -23.39 3.67
CA TYR A 163 14.49 -24.16 3.91
C TYR A 163 13.26 -23.55 3.22
N LEU A 164 13.11 -22.22 3.29
CA LEU A 164 12.03 -21.51 2.59
C LEU A 164 12.10 -21.68 1.08
N ARG A 165 13.32 -21.62 0.51
CA ARG A 165 13.54 -21.92 -0.91
C ARG A 165 13.19 -23.37 -1.23
N HIS A 166 13.64 -24.32 -0.42
CA HIS A 166 13.34 -25.73 -0.63
C HIS A 166 11.83 -25.98 -0.69
N LEU A 167 11.08 -25.46 0.29
CA LEU A 167 9.61 -25.56 0.29
C LEU A 167 9.00 -24.92 -0.96
N PHE A 168 9.49 -23.75 -1.37
CA PHE A 168 8.98 -23.05 -2.54
C PHE A 168 9.22 -23.86 -3.83
N MET A 169 10.43 -24.41 -4.01
CA MET A 169 10.77 -25.22 -5.18
C MET A 169 10.08 -26.58 -5.20
N ALA A 170 9.64 -27.06 -4.04
CA ALA A 170 8.84 -28.28 -3.89
C ALA A 170 7.33 -28.04 -4.04
N ASP A 171 6.91 -26.81 -4.38
CA ASP A 171 5.50 -26.39 -4.49
C ASP A 171 4.67 -26.64 -3.21
N GLU A 172 5.32 -26.58 -2.05
CA GLU A 172 4.66 -26.77 -0.76
C GLU A 172 3.86 -25.53 -0.34
N ILE A 173 2.58 -25.72 0.01
CA ILE A 173 1.68 -24.63 0.48
C ILE A 173 2.26 -23.91 1.69
N LEU A 174 3.08 -24.59 2.50
CA LEU A 174 3.76 -24.01 3.64
C LEU A 174 4.66 -22.83 3.24
N ALA A 175 5.32 -22.87 2.07
CA ALA A 175 6.11 -21.76 1.56
C ALA A 175 5.25 -20.50 1.41
N MET A 176 4.08 -20.62 0.77
CA MET A 176 3.15 -19.51 0.57
C MET A 176 2.68 -18.91 1.89
N ARG A 177 2.39 -19.76 2.89
CA ARG A 177 1.98 -19.33 4.24
C ARG A 177 3.10 -18.58 4.96
N LEU A 178 4.28 -19.16 5.05
CA LEU A 178 5.43 -18.57 5.76
C LEU A 178 5.89 -17.27 5.11
N ASN A 179 5.94 -17.23 3.78
CA ASN A 179 6.30 -16.05 3.00
C ASN A 179 5.28 -14.92 3.18
N SER A 180 3.97 -15.25 3.18
CA SER A 180 2.93 -14.23 3.36
C SER A 180 2.94 -13.65 4.77
N LEU A 181 3.14 -14.49 5.79
CA LEU A 181 3.29 -14.05 7.17
C LEU A 181 4.49 -13.11 7.33
N HIS A 182 5.62 -13.44 6.70
CA HIS A 182 6.79 -12.58 6.69
C HIS A 182 6.51 -11.23 6.04
N ASN A 183 6.00 -11.21 4.80
CA ASN A 183 5.76 -9.94 4.10
C ASN A 183 4.75 -9.06 4.85
N ILE A 184 3.69 -9.62 5.42
CA ILE A 184 2.75 -8.85 6.25
C ILE A 184 3.46 -8.29 7.50
N ALA A 185 4.28 -9.10 8.18
CA ALA A 185 5.06 -8.64 9.33
C ALA A 185 6.05 -7.53 8.97
N PHE A 186 6.70 -7.62 7.81
CA PHE A 186 7.57 -6.58 7.27
C PHE A 186 6.80 -5.26 7.10
N PHE A 187 5.66 -5.28 6.41
CA PHE A 187 4.85 -4.08 6.18
C PHE A 187 4.32 -3.46 7.48
N GLN A 188 3.91 -4.29 8.45
CA GLN A 188 3.51 -3.79 9.76
C GLN A 188 4.66 -3.14 10.53
N THR A 189 5.86 -3.72 10.44
CA THR A 189 7.09 -3.17 11.03
C THR A 189 7.48 -1.86 10.35
N TRP A 190 7.37 -1.79 9.01
CA TRP A 190 7.61 -0.58 8.22
C TRP A 190 6.69 0.56 8.65
N MET A 191 5.39 0.31 8.72
CA MET A 191 4.43 1.31 9.18
C MET A 191 4.61 1.68 10.66
N SER A 192 5.08 0.74 11.50
CA SER A 192 5.42 1.03 12.89
C SER A 192 6.64 1.95 13.01
N ARG A 193 7.66 1.75 12.16
CA ARG A 193 8.84 2.63 12.09
C ARG A 193 8.43 4.04 11.68
N LEU A 194 7.58 4.16 10.67
CA LEU A 194 7.02 5.42 10.20
C LEU A 194 6.25 6.16 11.30
N ARG A 195 5.28 5.49 11.95
CA ARG A 195 4.53 6.07 13.08
C ARG A 195 5.44 6.53 14.22
N ARG A 196 6.52 5.78 14.50
CA ARG A 196 7.50 6.17 15.52
C ARG A 196 8.27 7.42 15.12
N ALA A 197 8.73 7.52 13.88
CA ALA A 197 9.44 8.70 13.39
C ALA A 197 8.57 9.97 13.50
N ILE A 198 7.31 9.89 13.08
CA ILE A 198 6.34 11.00 13.19
C ILE A 198 6.15 11.41 14.67
N ARG A 199 5.92 10.45 15.57
CA ARG A 199 5.70 10.73 17.00
C ARG A 199 6.90 11.38 17.69
N GLU A 200 8.10 10.99 17.28
CA GLU A 200 9.35 11.47 17.85
C GLU A 200 9.91 12.69 17.11
N ASP A 201 9.15 13.26 16.16
CA ASP A 201 9.54 14.38 15.29
C ASP A 201 10.91 14.16 14.63
N ARG A 202 11.17 12.92 14.20
CA ARG A 202 12.40 12.54 13.50
C ARG A 202 12.25 12.71 11.99
N PRO A 203 13.27 13.25 11.30
CA PRO A 203 13.28 13.28 9.86
C PRO A 203 13.02 11.90 9.24
N ILE A 204 12.21 11.89 8.18
CA ILE A 204 11.97 10.72 7.35
C ILE A 204 12.84 10.88 6.09
N ASP A 205 14.13 10.63 6.26
CA ASP A 205 15.20 10.76 5.27
C ASP A 205 15.71 9.41 4.74
N TRP A 206 14.98 8.34 5.04
CA TRP A 206 15.29 6.97 4.66
C TRP A 206 14.32 6.48 3.60
N SER A 207 14.76 5.54 2.77
CA SER A 207 13.93 4.86 1.78
C SER A 207 14.06 3.35 1.90
N PHE A 208 13.15 2.62 1.27
CA PHE A 208 13.32 1.20 1.04
C PHE A 208 14.30 0.99 -0.12
N PRO A 209 15.33 0.15 0.04
CA PRO A 209 16.28 -0.14 -1.03
C PRO A 209 15.54 -0.76 -2.21
N GLU A 210 15.55 -0.08 -3.36
CA GLU A 210 15.01 -0.64 -4.60
C GLU A 210 16.00 -1.65 -5.19
N ASP A 211 15.46 -2.66 -5.87
CA ASP A 211 16.25 -3.70 -6.55
C ASP A 211 17.09 -3.04 -7.65
N ASN A 212 18.43 -3.08 -7.54
CA ASN A 212 19.36 -2.60 -8.57
C ASN A 212 19.43 -3.53 -9.80
N GLY A 213 18.31 -4.15 -10.19
CA GLY A 213 18.21 -4.88 -11.45
C GLY A 213 19.28 -5.95 -11.67
N GLU A 214 19.59 -6.79 -10.67
CA GLU A 214 20.26 -8.06 -10.99
C GLU A 214 19.23 -8.99 -11.65
N GLU A 215 19.01 -8.75 -12.96
CA GLU A 215 18.50 -9.74 -13.89
C GLU A 215 19.41 -10.97 -13.78
N THR A 216 18.99 -11.95 -12.99
CA THR A 216 19.55 -13.29 -13.12
C THR A 216 19.11 -13.81 -14.48
N HIS A 217 19.96 -13.63 -15.49
CA HIS A 217 19.94 -14.45 -16.69
C HIS A 217 19.94 -15.91 -16.22
N GLY A 218 18.84 -16.59 -16.49
CA GLY A 218 18.72 -18.02 -16.25
C GLY A 218 19.44 -18.77 -17.36
N ASP A 219 20.51 -19.47 -16.98
CA ASP A 219 20.91 -20.73 -17.59
C ASP A 219 20.24 -21.88 -16.82
#